data_AF-A0A654BPF4-F1
#
_entry.id   AF-A0A654BPF4-F1
#
_cell.length_a   1.000
_cell.length_b   1.000
_cell.length_c   1.000
_cell.angle_alpha   90.00
_cell.angle_beta   90.00
_cell.angle_gamma   90.00
#
_symmetry.space_group_name_H-M   'P 1'
#
loop_
_entity.id
_entity.type
_entity.pdbx_description
1 polymer ?
#
loop_
_entity_poly.entity_id
_entity_poly.type
_entity_poly.pdbx_seq_one_letter_code
_entity_poly.pdbx_strand_id
1 'polypeptide(L)'
;MQYLLDANALITAHNTWYGLDRVPEFWKWLRYHGAVNALKVPPEIYAEVETGNDVLATWMKDPVTKRALLLAEDSDPAKLQVVLARYGEPLSEADLVTVGQDPFLIAAALGHADRCVVTAEVSKSSRTGARRHIPDVCNDCGVT
;
A
#
# COMPACT_ATOMS: atom_id res chain seq x y z
N MET A 1 16.49 -3.69 1.66
CA MET A 1 15.39 -3.23 0.80
C MET A 1 14.13 -3.95 1.24
N GLN A 2 13.12 -3.19 1.65
CA GLN A 2 11.82 -3.66 2.10
C GLN A 2 10.74 -3.06 1.18
N TYR A 3 9.88 -3.91 0.66
CA TYR A 3 8.82 -3.51 -0.27
C TYR A 3 7.52 -3.30 0.49
N LEU A 4 6.92 -2.12 0.39
CA LEU A 4 5.62 -1.81 0.96
C LEU A 4 4.55 -1.94 -0.12
N LEU A 5 3.66 -2.91 0.03
CA LEU A 5 2.61 -3.12 -0.96
C LEU A 5 1.40 -2.22 -0.70
N ASP A 6 0.88 -1.71 -1.81
CA ASP A 6 -0.46 -1.16 -1.95
C ASP A 6 -1.53 -2.27 -1.93
N ALA A 7 -2.73 -1.93 -1.46
CA ALA A 7 -3.92 -2.75 -1.56
C ALA A 7 -4.23 -3.08 -3.02
N ASN A 8 -4.11 -2.10 -3.92
CA ASN A 8 -4.41 -2.31 -5.33
C ASN A 8 -3.47 -3.33 -5.99
N ALA A 9 -2.23 -3.48 -5.49
CA ALA A 9 -1.26 -4.42 -6.03
C ALA A 9 -1.68 -5.85 -5.72
N LEU A 10 -2.14 -6.08 -4.49
CA LEU A 10 -2.69 -7.36 -4.04
C LEU A 10 -4.03 -7.68 -4.74
N ILE A 11 -4.96 -6.72 -4.77
CA ILE A 11 -6.27 -6.88 -5.38
C ILE A 11 -6.14 -7.14 -6.88
N THR A 12 -5.32 -6.36 -7.58
CA THR A 12 -5.08 -6.55 -9.03
C THR A 12 -4.44 -7.90 -9.28
N ALA A 13 -3.37 -8.26 -8.56
CA ALA A 13 -2.73 -9.57 -8.71
C ALA A 13 -3.72 -10.72 -8.53
N HIS A 14 -4.59 -10.65 -7.52
CA HIS A 14 -5.65 -11.62 -7.29
C HIS A 14 -6.66 -11.70 -8.45
N ASN A 15 -7.15 -10.56 -8.91
CA ASN A 15 -8.21 -10.50 -9.91
C ASN A 15 -7.75 -10.80 -11.34
N THR A 16 -6.45 -10.72 -11.64
CA THR A 16 -5.95 -10.83 -13.02
C THR A 16 -5.08 -12.07 -13.24
N TRP A 17 -3.80 -12.03 -12.90
CA TRP A 17 -2.79 -13.01 -13.32
C TRP A 17 -2.50 -14.06 -12.25
N TYR A 18 -2.63 -13.67 -10.98
CA TYR A 18 -2.21 -14.45 -9.81
C TYR A 18 -3.38 -14.73 -8.87
N GLY A 19 -4.53 -15.16 -9.41
CA GLY A 19 -5.65 -15.57 -8.56
C GLY A 19 -5.24 -16.61 -7.52
N LEU A 20 -5.71 -16.47 -6.27
CA LEU A 20 -5.29 -17.30 -5.13
C LEU A 20 -5.41 -18.80 -5.42
N ASP A 21 -6.52 -19.21 -6.02
CA ASP A 21 -6.79 -20.61 -6.36
C ASP A 21 -6.06 -21.10 -7.62
N ARG A 22 -5.56 -20.17 -8.44
CA ARG A 22 -4.92 -20.46 -9.73
C ARG A 22 -3.40 -20.47 -9.64
N VAL A 23 -2.81 -19.59 -8.84
CA VAL A 23 -1.36 -19.46 -8.65
C VAL A 23 -1.02 -19.36 -7.15
N PRO A 24 -1.28 -20.41 -6.36
CA PRO A 24 -1.04 -20.39 -4.91
C PRO A 24 0.44 -20.18 -4.55
N GLU A 25 1.37 -20.52 -5.44
CA GLU A 25 2.82 -20.33 -5.29
C GLU A 25 3.19 -18.85 -5.13
N PHE A 26 2.51 -17.94 -5.85
CA PHE A 26 2.72 -16.50 -5.73
C PHE A 26 2.38 -16.01 -4.32
N TRP A 27 1.27 -16.48 -3.74
CA TRP A 27 0.84 -16.08 -2.40
C TRP A 27 1.67 -16.74 -1.30
N LYS A 28 2.15 -17.97 -1.52
CA LYS A 28 3.17 -18.59 -0.65
C LYS A 28 4.48 -17.79 -0.67
N TRP A 29 4.89 -17.31 -1.84
CA TRP A 29 6.06 -16.45 -2.02
C TRP A 29 5.91 -15.11 -1.29
N LEU A 30 4.76 -14.43 -1.42
CA LEU A 30 4.48 -13.21 -0.65
C LEU A 30 4.61 -13.42 0.85
N ARG A 31 3.99 -14.49 1.38
CA ARG A 31 4.06 -14.84 2.80
C ARG A 31 5.49 -15.17 3.26
N TYR A 32 6.28 -15.87 2.43
CA TYR A 32 7.68 -16.13 2.73
C TYR A 32 8.48 -14.82 2.84
N HIS A 33 8.35 -13.93 1.85
CA HIS A 33 9.05 -12.64 1.84
C HIS A 33 8.56 -11.70 2.96
N GLY A 34 7.30 -11.81 3.35
CA GLY A 34 6.76 -11.18 4.55
C GLY A 34 7.42 -11.65 5.83
N ALA A 35 7.54 -12.98 6.00
CA ALA A 35 8.14 -13.58 7.19
C ALA A 35 9.62 -13.18 7.36
N VAL A 36 10.36 -12.98 6.26
CA VAL A 36 11.76 -12.50 6.30
C VAL A 36 11.89 -10.97 6.26
N ASN A 37 10.79 -10.25 6.48
CA ASN A 37 10.72 -8.79 6.55
C ASN A 37 11.14 -8.03 5.27
N ALA A 38 11.21 -8.73 4.14
CA ALA A 38 11.54 -8.14 2.84
C ALA A 38 10.32 -7.47 2.18
N LEU A 39 9.11 -7.86 2.57
CA LEU A 39 7.86 -7.32 2.04
C LEU A 39 6.87 -7.09 3.17
N LYS A 40 6.21 -5.95 3.20
CA LYS A 40 5.23 -5.60 4.23
C LYS A 40 4.07 -4.81 3.64
N VAL A 41 2.99 -4.71 4.41
CA VAL A 41 1.80 -3.93 4.10
C VAL A 41 1.51 -3.06 5.32
N PRO A 42 1.45 -1.72 5.18
CA PRO A 42 1.09 -0.82 6.27
C PRO A 42 -0.29 -1.14 6.86
N PRO A 43 -0.55 -0.85 8.14
CA PRO A 43 -1.78 -1.26 8.81
C PRO A 43 -3.08 -0.80 8.13
N GLU A 44 -3.12 0.43 7.64
CA GLU A 44 -4.28 1.03 6.98
C GLU A 44 -4.58 0.33 5.65
N ILE A 45 -3.53 0.05 4.89
CA ILE A 45 -3.60 -0.69 3.62
C ILE A 45 -4.00 -2.16 3.86
N TYR A 46 -3.48 -2.77 4.93
CA TYR A 46 -3.85 -4.13 5.31
C TYR A 46 -5.32 -4.22 5.65
N ALA A 47 -5.82 -3.26 6.44
CA ALA A 47 -7.21 -3.19 6.87
C ALA A 47 -8.16 -3.03 5.67
N GLU A 48 -7.78 -2.23 4.67
CA GLU A 48 -8.57 -2.07 3.44
C GLU A 48 -8.84 -3.44 2.76
N VAL A 49 -7.79 -4.23 2.55
CA VAL A 49 -7.95 -5.56 1.91
C VAL A 49 -8.64 -6.56 2.85
N GLU A 50 -8.33 -6.52 4.16
CA GLU A 50 -8.91 -7.41 5.17
C GLU A 50 -10.44 -7.21 5.31
N THR A 51 -10.95 -5.99 5.13
CA THR A 51 -12.39 -5.70 5.23
C THR A 51 -13.23 -6.20 4.06
N GLY A 52 -12.59 -6.70 2.99
CA GLY A 52 -13.28 -7.32 1.86
C GLY A 52 -14.07 -8.58 2.22
N ASN A 53 -14.83 -9.08 1.23
CA ASN A 53 -15.73 -10.22 1.36
C ASN A 53 -15.39 -11.38 0.41
N ASP A 54 -14.17 -11.42 -0.13
CA ASP A 54 -13.72 -12.42 -1.08
C ASP A 54 -12.67 -13.39 -0.48
N VAL A 55 -12.13 -14.27 -1.33
CA VAL A 55 -11.10 -15.24 -0.94
C VAL A 55 -9.78 -14.54 -0.56
N LEU A 56 -9.51 -13.36 -1.12
CA LEU A 56 -8.34 -12.55 -0.76
C LEU A 56 -8.49 -12.01 0.66
N ALA A 57 -9.63 -11.43 1.01
CA ALA A 57 -9.89 -10.97 2.36
C ALA A 57 -9.83 -12.12 3.38
N THR A 58 -10.32 -13.31 3.01
CA THR A 58 -10.19 -14.52 3.84
C THR A 58 -8.72 -14.90 4.04
N TRP A 59 -7.90 -14.82 2.99
CA TRP A 59 -6.47 -15.07 3.08
C TRP A 59 -5.73 -14.03 3.93
N MET A 60 -6.14 -12.76 3.87
CA MET A 60 -5.61 -11.68 4.73
C MET A 60 -6.02 -11.85 6.19
N LYS A 61 -7.19 -12.44 6.48
CA LYS A 61 -7.61 -12.74 7.87
C LYS A 61 -6.84 -13.91 8.49
N ASP A 62 -6.15 -14.71 7.70
CA ASP A 62 -5.33 -15.82 8.22
C ASP A 62 -4.24 -15.28 9.17
N PRO A 63 -4.15 -15.77 10.42
CA PRO A 63 -3.17 -15.26 11.39
C PRO A 63 -1.71 -15.40 10.95
N VAL A 64 -1.38 -16.42 10.15
CA VAL A 64 -0.01 -16.61 9.64
C VAL A 64 0.30 -15.57 8.56
N THR A 65 -0.61 -15.35 7.62
CA THR A 65 -0.51 -14.27 6.63
C THR A 65 -0.41 -12.91 7.30
N LYS A 66 -1.28 -12.59 8.26
CA LYS A 66 -1.26 -11.31 8.97
C LYS A 66 0.05 -11.05 9.67
N ARG A 67 0.57 -12.04 10.40
CA ARG A 67 1.90 -11.94 11.04
C ARG A 67 3.02 -11.74 10.02
N ALA A 68 2.94 -12.42 8.87
CA ALA A 68 3.96 -12.33 7.84
C ALA A 68 3.95 -10.96 7.14
N LEU A 69 2.77 -10.43 6.79
CA LEU A 69 2.66 -9.27 5.91
C LEU A 69 2.47 -7.94 6.62
N LEU A 70 1.82 -7.91 7.78
CA LEU A 70 1.54 -6.65 8.47
C LEU A 70 2.87 -5.99 8.88
N LEU A 71 3.02 -4.71 8.52
CA LEU A 71 4.09 -3.86 9.02
C LEU A 71 3.87 -3.63 10.52
N ALA A 72 4.91 -3.85 11.32
CA ALA A 72 4.81 -3.74 12.77
C ALA A 72 4.89 -2.29 13.29
N GLU A 73 5.30 -1.36 12.44
CA GLU A 73 5.39 0.06 12.77
C GLU A 73 4.02 0.72 12.64
N ASP A 74 3.70 1.56 13.64
CA ASP A 74 2.54 2.44 13.58
C ASP A 74 2.80 3.62 12.64
N SER A 75 1.71 4.19 12.13
CA SER A 75 1.74 5.37 11.28
C SER A 75 2.28 6.59 12.03
N ASP A 76 3.16 7.34 11.36
CA ASP A 76 3.75 8.58 11.87
C ASP A 76 2.92 9.79 11.38
N PRO A 77 2.18 10.49 12.27
CA PRO A 77 1.34 11.62 11.88
C PRO A 77 2.12 12.76 11.23
N ALA A 78 3.39 12.98 11.61
CA ALA A 78 4.19 14.05 11.03
C ALA A 78 4.56 13.73 9.57
N LYS A 79 4.95 12.48 9.30
CA LYS A 79 5.19 12.01 7.92
C LYS A 79 3.91 12.04 7.08
N LEU A 80 2.79 11.65 7.68
CA LEU A 80 1.49 11.69 7.02
C LEU A 80 1.11 13.11 6.56
N GLN A 81 1.32 14.13 7.41
CA GLN A 81 1.06 15.51 7.05
C GLN A 81 1.95 15.98 5.88
N VAL A 82 3.23 15.59 5.86
CA VAL A 82 4.16 15.90 4.76
C VAL A 82 3.66 15.32 3.44
N VAL A 83 3.12 14.09 3.46
CA VAL A 83 2.57 13.45 2.27
C VAL A 83 1.24 14.10 1.83
N LEU A 84 0.33 14.36 2.77
CA LEU A 84 -0.97 15.00 2.48
C LEU A 84 -0.81 16.36 1.81
N ALA A 85 0.19 17.16 2.21
CA ALA A 85 0.50 18.43 1.57
C ALA A 85 0.82 18.30 0.05
N ARG A 86 1.18 17.11 -0.43
CA ARG A 86 1.43 16.83 -1.87
C ARG A 86 0.15 16.64 -2.67
N TYR A 87 -0.99 16.41 -2.01
CA TYR A 87 -2.30 16.33 -2.64
C TYR A 87 -2.99 17.71 -2.72
N GLY A 88 -2.41 18.75 -2.12
CA GLY A 88 -2.92 20.13 -2.17
C GLY A 88 -3.30 20.67 -0.78
N GLU A 89 -3.41 22.00 -0.67
CA GLU A 89 -3.86 22.67 0.55
C GLU A 89 -4.81 23.85 0.18
N PRO A 90 -6.01 23.96 0.80
CA PRO A 90 -6.62 23.00 1.73
C PRO A 90 -7.23 21.78 1.00
N LEU A 91 -7.31 20.63 1.67
CA LEU A 91 -8.07 19.46 1.22
C LEU A 91 -9.50 19.52 1.80
N SER A 92 -10.51 19.36 0.95
CA SER A 92 -11.90 19.20 1.40
C SER A 92 -12.16 17.77 1.94
N GLU A 93 -13.29 17.56 2.61
CA GLU A 93 -13.71 16.19 3.00
C GLU A 93 -13.83 15.25 1.78
N ALA A 94 -14.33 15.77 0.66
CA ALA A 94 -14.44 14.99 -0.59
C ALA A 94 -13.06 14.65 -1.17
N ASP A 95 -12.07 15.54 -1.00
CA ASP A 95 -10.69 15.27 -1.39
C ASP A 95 -10.08 14.16 -0.53
N LEU A 96 -10.28 14.19 0.79
CA LEU A 96 -9.79 13.15 1.70
C LEU A 96 -10.39 11.78 1.38
N VAL A 97 -11.68 11.73 1.03
CA VAL A 97 -12.32 10.49 0.55
C VAL A 97 -11.70 10.00 -0.76
N THR A 98 -11.36 10.93 -1.66
CA THR A 98 -10.73 10.59 -2.96
C THR A 98 -9.29 10.10 -2.78
N VAL A 99 -8.55 10.68 -1.84
CA VAL A 99 -7.16 10.31 -1.51
C VAL A 99 -7.09 8.94 -0.81
N GLY A 100 -8.08 8.60 0.03
CA GLY A 100 -8.14 7.30 0.67
C GLY A 100 -6.96 7.05 1.62
N GLN A 101 -6.43 5.82 1.58
CA GLN A 101 -5.37 5.36 2.50
C GLN A 101 -3.95 5.49 1.93
N ASP A 102 -3.80 5.87 0.65
CA ASP A 102 -2.52 6.01 -0.04
C ASP A 102 -1.48 6.85 0.74
N PRO A 103 -1.84 7.95 1.43
CA PRO A 103 -0.86 8.73 2.18
C PRO A 103 -0.16 7.94 3.29
N PHE A 104 -0.84 6.97 3.91
CA PHE A 104 -0.25 6.11 4.95
C PHE A 104 0.82 5.20 4.36
N LEU A 105 0.59 4.67 3.15
CA LEU A 105 1.57 3.84 2.43
C LEU A 105 2.86 4.62 2.15
N ILE A 106 2.73 5.82 1.61
CA ILE A 106 3.86 6.67 1.25
C ILE A 106 4.56 7.18 2.52
N ALA A 107 3.81 7.53 3.56
CA ALA A 107 4.36 7.96 4.85
C ALA A 107 5.20 6.87 5.52
N ALA A 108 4.79 5.60 5.40
CA ALA A 108 5.55 4.46 5.91
C ALA A 108 6.91 4.30 5.19
N ALA A 109 7.04 4.73 3.94
CA ALA A 109 8.32 4.74 3.22
C ALA A 109 9.14 6.03 3.42
N LEU A 110 8.49 7.15 3.79
CA LEU A 110 9.12 8.46 3.87
C LEU A 110 10.30 8.47 4.87
N GLY A 111 11.48 8.88 4.38
CA GLY A 111 12.71 8.97 5.16
C GLY A 111 13.47 7.65 5.32
N HIS A 112 13.01 6.55 4.69
CA HIS A 112 13.71 5.26 4.69
C HIS A 112 14.36 5.01 3.34
N ALA A 113 15.70 5.02 3.29
CA ALA A 113 16.45 4.78 2.05
C ALA A 113 16.36 3.33 1.54
N ASP A 114 15.91 2.41 2.39
CA ASP A 114 15.79 0.99 2.08
C ASP A 114 14.32 0.53 1.94
N ARG A 115 13.38 1.46 1.73
CA ARG A 115 11.97 1.15 1.44
C ARG A 115 11.59 1.53 0.01
N CYS A 116 10.76 0.69 -0.60
CA CYS A 116 10.18 0.92 -1.91
C CYS A 116 8.68 0.63 -1.89
N VAL A 117 7.88 1.54 -2.43
CA VAL A 117 6.43 1.41 -2.56
C VAL A 117 6.11 0.61 -3.82
N VAL A 118 5.22 -0.36 -3.70
CA VAL A 118 4.79 -1.23 -4.80
C VAL A 118 3.28 -1.06 -5.02
N THR A 119 2.92 -0.51 -6.17
CA THR A 119 1.53 -0.23 -6.57
C THR A 119 1.26 -0.76 -7.98
N ALA A 120 0.01 -1.06 -8.29
CA ALA A 120 -0.46 -1.37 -9.64
C ALA A 120 -0.73 -0.11 -10.48
N GLU A 121 -0.64 1.09 -9.88
CA GLU A 121 -0.80 2.34 -10.60
C GLU A 121 0.38 2.66 -11.52
N VAL A 122 0.05 3.28 -12.66
CA VAL A 122 1.04 3.87 -13.56
C VAL A 122 1.03 5.39 -13.33
N SER A 123 2.22 5.99 -13.31
CA SER A 123 2.38 7.45 -13.22
C SER A 123 1.46 8.17 -14.22
N LYS A 124 0.83 9.25 -13.75
CA LYS A 124 -0.04 10.10 -14.56
C LYS A 124 0.09 11.53 -14.09
N SER A 125 1.22 12.15 -14.43
CA SER A 125 1.62 13.51 -14.04
C SER A 125 0.62 14.62 -14.39
N SER A 126 -0.33 14.38 -15.30
CA SER A 126 -1.41 15.31 -15.60
C SER A 126 -2.51 15.37 -14.53
N ARG A 127 -2.55 14.42 -13.59
CA ARG A 127 -3.49 14.42 -12.46
C ARG A 127 -2.94 15.29 -11.34
N THR A 128 -3.79 16.16 -10.80
CA THR A 128 -3.46 17.09 -9.72
C THR A 128 -4.42 16.91 -8.55
N GLY A 129 -4.09 17.53 -7.43
CA GLY A 129 -4.96 17.55 -6.25
C GLY A 129 -5.11 16.17 -5.60
N ALA A 130 -6.31 15.91 -5.07
CA ALA A 130 -6.72 14.63 -4.49
C ALA A 130 -6.64 13.43 -5.44
N ARG A 131 -6.53 13.68 -6.76
CA ARG A 131 -6.56 12.63 -7.79
C ARG A 131 -5.18 12.12 -8.16
N ARG A 132 -4.10 12.62 -7.57
CA ARG A 132 -2.74 12.19 -7.92
C ARG A 132 -2.56 10.69 -7.68
N HIS A 133 -1.78 10.05 -8.55
CA HIS A 133 -1.43 8.64 -8.40
C HIS A 133 -0.23 8.48 -7.47
N ILE A 134 -0.13 7.33 -6.80
CA ILE A 134 0.93 7.00 -5.84
C ILE A 134 2.34 7.23 -6.41
N PRO A 135 2.69 6.78 -7.63
CA PRO A 135 4.05 6.96 -8.15
C PRO A 135 4.44 8.45 -8.26
N ASP A 136 3.49 9.32 -8.57
CA ASP A 136 3.75 10.75 -8.72
C ASP A 136 3.96 11.44 -7.36
N VAL A 137 3.26 10.96 -6.32
CA VAL A 137 3.43 11.48 -4.95
C VAL A 137 4.69 10.92 -4.30
N CYS A 138 5.03 9.64 -4.54
CA CYS A 138 6.30 9.06 -4.11
C CYS A 138 7.49 9.86 -4.66
N ASN A 139 7.48 10.20 -5.95
CA ASN A 139 8.53 10.99 -6.59
C ASN A 139 8.72 12.36 -5.91
N ASP A 140 7.63 13.07 -5.60
CA ASP A 140 7.69 14.37 -4.91
C ASP A 140 8.21 14.26 -3.45
N CYS A 141 8.02 13.09 -2.84
CA CYS A 141 8.46 12.77 -1.49
C CYS A 141 9.88 12.17 -1.43
N GLY A 142 10.52 11.91 -2.58
CA GLY A 142 11.81 11.22 -2.63
C GLY A 142 11.73 9.75 -2.17
N VAL A 143 10.56 9.13 -2.32
CA VAL A 143 10.28 7.72 -2.04
C VAL A 143 10.42 6.92 -3.33
N THR A 144 11.07 5.75 -3.27
CA THR A 144 11.22 4.81 -4.40
C THR A 144 9.98 3.96 -4.59
#